data_AF-A0A952AIY9-F1
#
_entry.id   AF-A0A952AIY9-F1
#
_cell.length_a   1.000
_cell.length_b   1.000
_cell.length_c   1.000
_cell.angle_alpha   90.00
_cell.angle_beta   90.00
_cell.angle_gamma   90.00
#
_symmetry.space_group_name_H-M   'P 1'
#
loop_
_entity.id
_entity.type
_entity.pdbx_description
1 polymer ?
#
loop_
_entity_poly.entity_id
_entity_poly.type
_entity_poly.pdbx_seq_one_letter_code
_entity_poly.pdbx_strand_id
1 'polypeptide(L)'
;MKKILFILLLFSCCIVAHAQPDSTTTTDSAVLYLTGTFKKYNPQKAFQLFTQRANAGESKAMNALGMHYAKGLGVDSNFTLAKYWFLQAAGNGYHKAWVNAGMLYKTHSTDSAGYAVAV
;
A
#
# COMPACT_ATOMS: atom_id res chain seq x y z
N MET A 1 -17.69 29.83 -32.88
CA MET A 1 -16.29 30.02 -32.44
C MET A 1 -16.09 30.05 -30.90
N LYS A 2 -17.11 29.76 -30.07
CA LYS A 2 -16.97 29.67 -28.59
C LYS A 2 -16.79 28.24 -28.05
N LYS A 3 -17.02 27.19 -28.86
CA LYS A 3 -16.90 25.78 -28.44
C LYS A 3 -15.44 25.26 -28.40
N ILE A 4 -14.53 25.87 -29.16
CA ILE A 4 -13.10 25.52 -29.16
C ILE A 4 -12.37 26.12 -27.95
N LEU A 5 -12.82 27.28 -27.45
CA LEU A 5 -12.23 27.95 -26.29
C LEU A 5 -12.46 27.21 -24.96
N PHE A 6 -13.48 26.33 -24.88
CA PHE A 6 -13.78 25.55 -23.68
C PHE A 6 -12.88 24.31 -23.52
N ILE A 7 -12.28 23.83 -24.62
CA ILE A 7 -11.39 22.66 -24.62
C ILE A 7 -9.99 23.04 -24.09
N LEU A 8 -9.58 24.30 -24.25
CA LEU A 8 -8.30 24.81 -23.74
C LEU A 8 -8.31 25.10 -22.23
N LEU A 9 -9.48 25.27 -21.60
CA LEU A 9 -9.60 25.43 -20.15
C LEU A 9 -9.55 24.11 -19.38
N LEU A 10 -9.84 22.98 -20.04
CA LEU A 10 -9.74 21.64 -19.44
C LEU A 10 -8.30 21.10 -19.42
N PHE A 11 -7.38 21.71 -20.17
CA PHE A 11 -5.94 21.40 -20.10
C PHE A 11 -5.23 22.11 -18.94
N SER A 12 -5.89 23.05 -18.25
CA SER A 12 -5.36 23.74 -17.07
C SER A 12 -5.53 22.94 -15.76
N CYS A 13 -6.12 21.74 -15.81
CA CYS A 13 -6.15 20.81 -14.68
C CYS A 13 -5.17 19.63 -14.88
N CYS A 14 -4.14 19.80 -15.73
CA CYS A 14 -3.04 18.84 -15.85
C CYS A 14 -1.79 19.25 -15.05
N ILE A 15 -1.87 20.32 -14.23
CA ILE A 15 -0.88 20.62 -13.18
C ILE A 15 -1.21 19.84 -11.88
N VAL A 16 -1.76 18.63 -12.00
CA VAL A 16 -1.39 17.54 -11.07
C VAL A 16 -0.27 16.77 -11.75
N ALA A 17 0.75 17.52 -12.16
CA ALA A 17 2.01 17.02 -12.66
C ALA A 17 2.78 16.48 -11.45
N HIS A 18 2.53 15.22 -11.15
CA HIS A 18 3.57 14.23 -10.88
C HIS A 18 4.80 14.78 -10.12
N ALA A 19 4.61 15.16 -8.86
CA ALA A 19 5.74 15.12 -7.93
C ALA A 19 6.15 13.64 -7.81
N GLN A 20 6.97 13.18 -8.76
CA GLN A 20 7.77 11.99 -8.62
C GLN A 20 8.56 12.23 -7.33
N PRO A 21 8.37 11.40 -6.28
CA PRO A 21 9.38 11.31 -5.25
C PRO A 21 10.58 10.70 -5.97
N ASP A 22 11.46 11.61 -6.36
CA ASP A 22 12.84 11.43 -6.65
C ASP A 22 13.37 10.16 -5.99
N SER A 23 13.73 9.25 -6.88
CA SER A 23 14.48 8.05 -6.61
C SER A 23 15.62 8.36 -5.64
N THR A 24 15.71 7.52 -4.60
CA THR A 24 16.87 7.21 -3.75
C THR A 24 16.91 7.72 -2.31
N THR A 25 15.99 8.56 -1.82
CA THR A 25 16.08 9.06 -0.41
C THR A 25 14.93 8.69 0.54
N THR A 26 14.04 7.78 0.15
CA THR A 26 12.94 7.31 1.04
C THR A 26 12.92 5.80 1.26
N THR A 27 13.94 5.10 0.77
CA THR A 27 14.21 3.71 1.16
C THR A 27 14.87 3.65 2.53
N ASP A 28 15.55 4.70 2.99
CA ASP A 28 16.43 4.61 4.16
C ASP A 28 15.71 4.74 5.50
N SER A 29 14.43 5.10 5.54
CA SER A 29 13.63 5.08 6.78
C SER A 29 12.64 3.91 6.85
N ALA A 30 12.13 3.45 5.70
CA ALA A 30 11.22 2.31 5.64
C ALA A 30 11.96 0.95 5.53
N VAL A 31 13.18 0.93 4.99
CA VAL A 31 14.04 -0.27 4.89
C VAL A 31 15.07 -0.36 6.03
N LEU A 32 15.15 0.63 6.92
CA LEU A 32 15.90 0.54 8.18
C LEU A 32 15.22 -0.36 9.23
N TYR A 33 14.83 -1.55 8.81
CA TYR A 33 14.50 -2.66 9.71
C TYR A 33 15.14 -3.98 9.29
N LEU A 34 15.97 -3.99 8.24
CA LEU A 34 16.56 -5.23 7.73
C LEU A 34 18.10 -5.29 7.72
N THR A 35 18.82 -4.25 8.16
CA THR A 35 20.29 -4.35 8.23
C THR A 35 20.88 -3.67 9.47
N GLY A 36 21.42 -4.50 10.36
CA GLY A 36 22.76 -4.31 10.92
C GLY A 36 22.99 -3.27 12.04
N THR A 37 22.02 -2.48 12.49
CA THR A 37 22.18 -1.67 13.71
C THR A 37 20.87 -1.63 14.50
N PHE A 38 20.90 -2.06 15.76
CA PHE A 38 19.74 -2.25 16.63
C PHE A 38 19.03 -0.92 16.96
N LYS A 39 18.25 -0.37 16.03
CA LYS A 39 17.22 0.62 16.31
C LYS A 39 15.92 -0.13 16.56
N LYS A 40 15.49 -0.14 17.82
CA LYS A 40 14.33 -0.90 18.35
C LYS A 40 13.13 -0.83 17.39
N TYR A 41 12.79 -1.94 16.73
CA TYR A 41 11.58 -2.05 15.92
C TYR A 41 10.36 -1.76 16.77
N ASN A 42 9.67 -0.67 16.44
CA ASN A 42 8.43 -0.29 17.08
C ASN A 42 7.29 -0.44 16.05
N PRO A 43 6.52 -1.54 16.12
CA PRO A 43 5.51 -1.84 15.11
C PRO A 43 4.39 -0.79 15.09
N GLN A 44 4.07 -0.15 16.21
CA GLN A 44 3.08 0.93 16.27
C GLN A 44 3.55 2.18 15.51
N LYS A 45 4.81 2.59 15.69
CA LYS A 45 5.37 3.73 14.94
C LYS A 45 5.48 3.43 13.44
N ALA A 46 5.85 2.20 13.09
CA ALA A 46 5.87 1.75 11.69
C ALA A 46 4.46 1.78 11.08
N PHE A 47 3.45 1.30 11.81
CA PHE A 47 2.05 1.36 11.38
C PHE A 47 1.59 2.80 11.11
N GLN A 48 1.88 3.73 12.04
CA GLN A 48 1.54 5.15 11.86
C GLN A 48 2.23 5.76 10.62
N LEU A 49 3.52 5.49 10.43
CA LEU A 49 4.29 6.00 9.29
C LEU A 49 3.73 5.46 7.96
N PHE A 50 3.48 4.15 7.87
CA PHE A 50 2.90 3.55 6.67
C PHE A 50 1.48 4.03 6.42
N THR A 51 0.70 4.34 7.46
CA THR A 51 -0.63 4.95 7.32
C THR A 51 -0.53 6.32 6.65
N GLN A 52 0.38 7.19 7.11
CA GLN A 52 0.59 8.51 6.50
C GLN A 52 1.04 8.41 5.04
N ARG A 53 1.97 7.50 4.74
CA ARG A 53 2.52 7.30 3.39
C ARG A 53 1.49 6.66 2.44
N ALA A 54 0.69 5.72 2.94
CA ALA A 54 -0.42 5.12 2.19
C ALA A 54 -1.48 6.16 1.84
N ASN A 55 -1.83 7.04 2.78
CA ASN A 55 -2.74 8.16 2.54
C ASN A 55 -2.17 9.19 1.54
N ALA A 56 -0.84 9.28 1.43
CA ALA A 56 -0.17 10.09 0.41
C ALA A 56 -0.08 9.40 -0.98
N GLY A 57 -0.70 8.23 -1.15
CA GLY A 57 -0.74 7.52 -2.44
C GLY A 57 0.44 6.58 -2.70
N GLU A 58 1.32 6.34 -1.72
CA GLU A 58 2.48 5.48 -1.94
C GLU A 58 2.10 3.99 -1.92
N SER A 59 2.13 3.35 -3.09
CA SER A 59 1.73 1.95 -3.27
C SER A 59 2.55 0.96 -2.43
N LYS A 60 3.85 1.25 -2.20
CA LYS A 60 4.72 0.45 -1.32
C LYS A 60 4.26 0.53 0.13
N ALA A 61 3.87 1.70 0.58
CA ALA A 61 3.36 1.92 1.93
C ALA A 61 1.97 1.30 2.13
N MET A 62 1.09 1.38 1.13
CA MET A 62 -0.20 0.66 1.14
C MET A 62 0.02 -0.85 1.32
N ASN A 63 0.97 -1.44 0.58
CA ASN A 63 1.32 -2.85 0.76
C ASN A 63 1.86 -3.14 2.17
N ALA A 64 2.75 -2.29 2.70
CA ALA A 64 3.27 -2.47 4.06
C ALA A 64 2.14 -2.37 5.10
N LEU A 65 1.22 -1.41 4.96
CA LEU A 65 0.06 -1.26 5.83
C LEU A 65 -0.86 -2.49 5.79
N GLY A 66 -1.07 -3.06 4.59
CA GLY A 66 -1.76 -4.33 4.44
C GLY A 66 -1.08 -5.47 5.21
N MET A 67 0.24 -5.54 5.22
CA MET A 67 0.99 -6.53 6.01
C MET A 67 0.85 -6.30 7.52
N HIS A 68 0.82 -5.04 7.97
CA HIS A 68 0.61 -4.72 9.39
C HIS A 68 -0.75 -5.23 9.88
N TYR A 69 -1.81 -5.03 9.09
CA TYR A 69 -3.12 -5.61 9.38
C TYR A 69 -3.18 -7.13 9.25
N ALA A 70 -2.47 -7.73 8.30
CA ALA A 70 -2.46 -9.19 8.14
C ALA A 70 -1.76 -9.90 9.31
N LYS A 71 -0.72 -9.28 9.88
CA LYS A 71 0.12 -9.88 10.92
C LYS A 71 -0.14 -9.35 12.34
N GLY A 72 -1.02 -8.37 12.49
CA GLY A 72 -1.25 -7.71 13.78
C GLY A 72 -0.05 -6.91 14.30
N LEU A 73 0.72 -6.29 13.39
CA LEU A 73 1.93 -5.56 13.77
C LEU A 73 1.56 -4.13 14.19
N GLY A 74 1.47 -3.88 15.49
CA GLY A 74 1.22 -2.54 16.01
C GLY A 74 -0.21 -2.05 15.85
N VAL A 75 -1.09 -2.93 15.39
CA VAL A 75 -2.54 -2.81 15.26
C VAL A 75 -3.12 -4.23 15.38
N ASP A 76 -4.39 -4.36 15.76
CA ASP A 76 -5.06 -5.66 15.73
C ASP A 76 -5.11 -6.23 14.31
N SER A 77 -5.03 -7.56 14.20
CA SER A 77 -5.12 -8.21 12.91
C SER A 77 -6.50 -8.00 12.30
N ASN A 78 -6.53 -7.59 11.04
CA ASN A 78 -7.76 -7.38 10.30
C ASN A 78 -7.55 -7.71 8.83
N PHE A 79 -7.97 -8.90 8.44
CA PHE A 79 -7.73 -9.43 7.10
C PHE A 79 -8.56 -8.73 6.02
N THR A 80 -9.72 -8.21 6.37
CA THR A 80 -10.53 -7.38 5.46
C THR A 80 -9.77 -6.09 5.11
N LEU A 81 -9.22 -5.40 6.11
CA LEU A 81 -8.41 -4.20 5.90
C LEU A 81 -7.08 -4.53 5.20
N ALA A 82 -6.44 -5.66 5.52
CA ALA A 82 -5.24 -6.11 4.83
C ALA A 82 -5.49 -6.28 3.34
N LYS A 83 -6.55 -7.00 2.96
CA LYS A 83 -6.97 -7.19 1.57
C LYS A 83 -7.26 -5.86 0.89
N TYR A 84 -7.99 -4.97 1.53
CA TYR A 84 -8.30 -3.64 1.00
C TYR A 84 -7.00 -2.90 0.62
N TRP A 85 -6.04 -2.80 1.53
CA TRP A 85 -4.79 -2.09 1.27
C TRP A 85 -3.91 -2.76 0.21
N PHE A 86 -3.88 -4.09 0.16
CA PHE A 86 -3.20 -4.81 -0.93
C PHE A 86 -3.82 -4.52 -2.29
N LEU A 87 -5.15 -4.53 -2.39
CA LEU A 87 -5.84 -4.25 -3.66
C LEU A 87 -5.63 -2.79 -4.11
N GLN A 88 -5.62 -1.83 -3.18
CA GLN A 88 -5.30 -0.43 -3.49
C GLN A 88 -3.86 -0.29 -3.99
N ALA A 89 -2.88 -0.92 -3.32
CA ALA A 89 -1.49 -0.93 -3.75
C ALA A 89 -1.33 -1.53 -5.16
N ALA A 90 -2.03 -2.63 -5.42
CA ALA A 90 -2.07 -3.31 -6.71
C ALA A 90 -2.69 -2.43 -7.82
N GLY A 91 -3.80 -1.74 -7.53
CA GLY A 91 -4.43 -0.78 -8.43
C GLY A 91 -3.52 0.40 -8.78
N ASN A 92 -2.65 0.80 -7.85
CA ASN A 92 -1.63 1.84 -8.05
C ASN A 92 -0.29 1.27 -8.59
N GLY A 93 -0.32 0.14 -9.31
CA GLY A 93 0.83 -0.39 -10.05
C GLY A 93 1.85 -1.19 -9.22
N TYR A 94 1.60 -1.45 -7.94
CA TYR A 94 2.51 -2.27 -7.12
C TYR A 94 2.17 -3.75 -7.22
N HIS A 95 2.68 -4.41 -8.27
CA HIS A 95 2.35 -5.79 -8.61
C HIS A 95 2.58 -6.81 -7.47
N LYS A 96 3.57 -6.57 -6.59
CA LYS A 96 3.83 -7.46 -5.44
C LYS A 96 2.64 -7.53 -4.46
N ALA A 97 1.78 -6.52 -4.43
CA ALA A 97 0.59 -6.56 -3.59
C ALA A 97 -0.45 -7.58 -4.05
N TRP A 98 -0.51 -7.91 -5.34
CA TRP A 98 -1.37 -9.00 -5.83
C TRP A 98 -0.97 -10.35 -5.23
N VAL A 99 0.33 -10.60 -5.11
CA VAL A 99 0.85 -11.83 -4.47
C VAL A 99 0.46 -11.87 -3.00
N ASN A 100 0.56 -10.74 -2.28
CA ASN A 100 0.18 -10.65 -0.88
C ASN A 100 -1.34 -10.82 -0.67
N ALA A 101 -2.17 -10.25 -1.54
CA ALA A 101 -3.61 -10.48 -1.54
C ALA A 101 -3.95 -11.96 -1.79
N GLY A 102 -3.29 -12.61 -2.75
CA GLY A 102 -3.45 -14.04 -3.03
C GLY A 102 -3.02 -14.93 -1.87
N MET A 103 -1.89 -14.62 -1.22
CA MET A 103 -1.42 -15.35 -0.04
C MET A 103 -2.40 -15.22 1.13
N LEU A 104 -3.02 -14.05 1.31
CA LEU A 104 -4.02 -13.82 2.35
C LEU A 104 -5.22 -14.76 2.21
N TYR A 105 -5.71 -14.97 0.99
CA TYR A 105 -6.78 -15.93 0.72
C TYR A 105 -6.35 -17.35 1.03
N LYS A 106 -5.13 -17.73 0.63
CA LYS A 106 -4.61 -19.08 0.86
C LYS A 106 -4.56 -19.41 2.35
N THR A 107 -3.97 -18.53 3.17
CA THR A 107 -3.90 -18.77 4.63
C THR A 107 -5.28 -18.74 5.28
N HIS A 108 -6.17 -17.83 4.90
CA HIS A 108 -7.50 -17.74 5.54
C HIS A 108 -8.43 -18.90 5.17
N SER A 109 -8.28 -19.42 3.94
CA SER A 109 -8.99 -20.61 3.49
C SER A 109 -8.49 -21.90 4.16
N THR A 110 -7.23 -21.95 4.60
CA THR A 110 -6.71 -23.11 5.34
C THR A 110 -7.13 -23.08 6.80
N ASP A 111 -7.33 -21.89 7.37
CA ASP A 111 -7.62 -21.72 8.79
C ASP A 111 -9.12 -21.88 9.10
N SER A 112 -9.99 -21.77 8.08
CA SER A 112 -11.46 -21.90 8.21
C SER A 112 -12.03 -23.25 7.73
N ALA A 113 -11.20 -24.30 7.71
CA ALA A 113 -11.45 -25.63 7.15
C ALA A 113 -11.25 -25.67 5.62
N GLY A 114 -10.42 -26.62 5.17
CA GLY A 114 -9.98 -26.78 3.78
C GLY A 114 -11.09 -27.00 2.75
N TYR A 115 -11.85 -25.95 2.44
CA TYR A 115 -12.71 -25.87 1.29
C TYR A 115 -12.30 -24.65 0.45
N ALA A 116 -11.68 -24.97 -0.68
CA ALA A 116 -11.51 -24.07 -1.78
C ALA A 116 -12.87 -23.48 -2.17
N VAL A 117 -13.02 -22.16 -2.07
CA VAL A 117 -14.10 -21.48 -2.81
C VAL A 117 -13.47 -20.92 -4.07
N ALA A 118 -13.40 -21.79 -5.07
CA ALA A 118 -13.33 -21.37 -6.46
C ALA A 118 -14.75 -20.97 -6.88
N VAL A 119 -14.96 -19.68 -7.15
CA VAL A 119 -15.86 -19.20 -8.19
C VAL A 119 -15.31 -17.90 -8.75
#